data_AF-A0A965FEC4-F1
#
_entry.id   AF-A0A965FEC4-F1
#
_cell.length_a   1.000
_cell.length_b   1.000
_cell.length_c   1.000
_cell.angle_alpha   90.00
_cell.angle_beta   90.00
_cell.angle_gamma   90.00
#
_symmetry.space_group_name_H-M   'P 1'
#
loop_
_entity.id
_entity.type
_entity.pdbx_description
1 polymer ?
#
loop_
_entity_poly.entity_id
_entity_poly.type
_entity_poly.pdbx_seq_one_letter_code
_entity_poly.pdbx_strand_id
1 'polypeptide(L)' 'MINHSQARLDKARHYQDVTRGLTPVCYEWGLQNVDGAWYRLLREPHHTDQDIARAKSYLRNSQDVVSLTVEHLNP' A
#
# COMPACT_ATOMS: atom_id res chain seq x y z
N MET A 1 -8.57 -20.45 10.69
CA MET A 1 -8.32 -19.07 11.12
C MET A 1 -7.95 -18.28 9.87
N ILE A 2 -8.64 -17.17 9.60
CA ILE A 2 -8.26 -16.29 8.48
C ILE A 2 -7.05 -15.51 8.95
N ASN A 3 -5.93 -15.62 8.24
CA ASN A 3 -4.80 -14.73 8.46
C ASN A 3 -5.23 -13.33 8.00
N HIS A 4 -5.41 -12.41 8.94
CA HIS A 4 -5.88 -11.06 8.67
C HIS A 4 -4.96 -10.29 7.71
N SER A 5 -3.65 -10.59 7.70
CA SER A 5 -2.69 -10.04 6.73
C SER A 5 -2.99 -10.50 5.31
N GLN A 6 -3.26 -11.80 5.13
CA GLN A 6 -3.55 -12.37 3.81
C GLN A 6 -4.86 -11.84 3.24
N ALA A 7 -5.91 -11.76 4.07
CA ALA A 7 -7.20 -11.21 3.62
C ALA A 7 -7.10 -9.76 3.14
N ARG A 8 -6.22 -8.95 3.75
CA ARG A 8 -5.98 -7.57 3.33
C ARG A 8 -5.22 -7.50 2.00
N LEU A 9 -4.20 -8.34 1.82
CA LEU A 9 -3.49 -8.46 0.54
C LEU A 9 -4.42 -8.91 -0.58
N ASP A 10 -5.26 -9.92 -0.32
CA ASP A 10 -6.22 -10.42 -1.31
C ASP A 10 -7.25 -9.36 -1.68
N LYS A 11 -7.73 -8.59 -0.69
CA LYS A 11 -8.61 -7.44 -0.92
C LYS A 11 -7.93 -6.38 -1.78
N ALA A 12 -6.72 -5.94 -1.43
CA ALA A 12 -6.00 -4.93 -2.20
C ALA A 12 -5.76 -5.38 -3.65
N ARG A 13 -5.38 -6.64 -3.85
CA ARG A 13 -5.20 -7.23 -5.19
C ARG A 13 -6.52 -7.31 -5.96
N HIS A 14 -7.61 -7.66 -5.30
CA HIS A 14 -8.95 -7.71 -5.91
C HIS A 14 -9.38 -6.34 -6.46
N TYR A 15 -9.13 -5.27 -5.71
CA TYR A 15 -9.44 -3.89 -6.13
C TYR A 15 -8.34 -3.24 -6.98
N GLN A 16 -7.26 -3.96 -7.29
CA GLN A 16 -6.09 -3.46 -8.01
C GLN A 16 -5.39 -2.28 -7.30
N ASP A 17 -5.51 -2.21 -5.97
CA ASP A 17 -4.79 -1.26 -5.11
C ASP A 17 -3.33 -1.72 -4.92
N VAL A 18 -2.59 -1.70 -6.02
CA VAL A 18 -1.24 -2.24 -6.12
C VAL A 18 -0.36 -1.27 -6.92
N THR A 19 0.81 -0.93 -6.40
CA THR A 19 1.73 -0.04 -7.11
C THR A 19 2.29 -0.70 -8.36
N ARG A 20 2.52 0.08 -9.43
CA ARG A 20 3.15 -0.43 -10.66
C ARG A 20 4.67 -0.51 -10.49
N GLY A 21 5.27 -1.64 -10.86
CA GLY A 21 6.73 -1.82 -10.81
C GLY A 21 7.15 -3.29 -10.86
N LEU A 22 8.47 -3.52 -10.83
CA LEU A 22 9.07 -4.86 -10.83
C LEU A 22 8.67 -5.67 -9.57
N THR A 23 8.63 -5.00 -8.42
CA THR A 23 8.14 -5.55 -7.14
C THR A 23 6.92 -4.72 -6.70
N PRO A 24 5.70 -5.14 -7.03
CA PRO A 24 4.49 -4.41 -6.69
C PRO A 24 4.19 -4.46 -5.18
N VAL A 25 3.83 -3.32 -4.59
CA VAL A 25 3.43 -3.23 -3.18
C VAL A 25 1.93 -2.96 -3.11
N CYS A 26 1.21 -3.80 -2.36
CA CYS A 26 -0.21 -3.58 -2.11
C CYS A 26 -0.42 -2.38 -1.17
N TYR A 27 -1.53 -1.67 -1.34
CA TYR A 27 -1.89 -0.59 -0.43
C TYR A 27 -3.37 -0.61 -0.06
N GLU A 28 -3.68 0.04 1.05
CA GLU A 28 -5.04 0.44 1.41
C GLU A 28 -5.13 1.95 1.35
N TRP A 29 -6.34 2.46 1.15
CA TRP A 29 -6.57 3.89 1.14
C TRP A 29 -7.97 4.24 1.60
N GLY A 30 -8.17 5.51 1.90
CA GLY A 30 -9.48 6.10 2.15
C GLY A 30 -9.44 7.61 2.06
N LEU A 31 -10.58 8.23 1.79
CA LEU A 31 -10.69 9.68 1.77
C LEU A 31 -10.44 10.23 3.19
N GLN A 32 -9.50 11.16 3.32
CA GLN A 32 -9.18 11.78 4.61
C GLN A 32 -10.02 13.04 4.81
N ASN A 33 -10.03 13.92 3.81
CA ASN A 33 -10.77 15.18 3.79
C ASN A 33 -10.83 15.72 2.35
N VAL A 34 -11.24 16.98 2.19
CA VAL A 34 -11.28 17.67 0.89
C VAL A 34 -9.90 17.84 0.23
N ASP A 35 -8.82 17.73 1.00
CA ASP A 35 -7.45 17.88 0.50
C ASP A 35 -6.88 16.56 -0.06
N GLY A 36 -7.56 15.43 0.16
CA GLY A 36 -7.20 14.16 -0.45
C GLY A 36 -7.37 12.94 0.46
N ALA A 37 -6.58 11.91 0.19
CA ALA A 37 -6.70 10.58 0.78
C ALA A 37 -5.50 10.20 1.65
N TRP A 38 -5.75 9.32 2.63
CA TRP A 38 -4.69 8.60 3.32
C TRP A 38 -4.39 7.29 2.61
N TYR A 39 -3.14 6.85 2.68
CA TYR A 39 -2.67 5.61 2.10
C TYR A 39 -1.82 4.82 3.11
N ARG A 40 -1.91 3.50 3.03
CA ARG A 40 -1.13 2.57 3.84
C ARG A 40 -0.52 1.50 2.95
N LEU A 41 0.81 1.49 2.85
CA LEU A 41 1.54 0.43 2.16
C LEU A 41 1.58 -0.82 3.05
N LEU A 42 1.23 -1.97 2.46
CA LEU A 42 1.26 -3.27 3.11
C LEU A 42 2.60 -3.95 2.81
N ARG A 43 3.56 -3.81 3.72
CA ARG A 43 4.91 -4.34 3.56
C ARG A 43 4.98 -5.81 3.94
N GLU A 44 4.93 -6.67 2.93
CA GLU A 44 5.27 -8.11 3.04
C GLU A 44 6.79 -8.33 3.34
N PRO A 45 7.18 -9.47 3.96
CA PRO A 45 8.57 -9.71 4.40
C PRO A 45 9.63 -9.69 3.30
N HIS A 46 9.26 -9.98 2.05
CA HIS A 46 10.19 -9.99 0.92
C HIS A 46 10.47 -8.58 0.37
N HIS A 47 9.73 -7.55 0.79
CA HIS A 47 9.91 -6.19 0.30
C HIS A 47 11.16 -5.52 0.91
N THR A 48 12.00 -4.99 0.02
CA THR A 48 13.15 -4.18 0.40
C THR A 48 12.72 -2.74 0.72
N ASP A 49 13.59 -1.99 1.41
CA ASP A 49 13.35 -0.56 1.62
C ASP A 49 13.28 0.23 0.31
N GLN A 50 14.00 -0.24 -0.73
CA GLN A 50 13.96 0.36 -2.05
C GLN A 50 12.59 0.18 -2.71
N ASP A 51 11.97 -0.99 -2.57
CA ASP A 51 10.62 -1.25 -3.08
C ASP A 51 9.60 -0.33 -2.40
N ILE A 52 9.70 -0.18 -1.08
CA ILE A 52 8.86 0.75 -0.31
C ILE A 52 9.09 2.20 -0.73
N ALA A 53 10.34 2.62 -0.95
CA ALA A 53 10.64 3.97 -1.42
C ALA A 53 10.04 4.26 -2.80
N ARG A 54 10.11 3.28 -3.72
CA ARG A 54 9.47 3.37 -5.05
C ARG A 54 7.95 3.43 -4.93
N ALA A 55 7.34 2.58 -4.10
CA ALA A 55 5.90 2.58 -3.86
C ALA A 55 5.40 3.91 -3.29
N LYS A 56 6.14 4.50 -2.33
CA LYS A 56 5.84 5.83 -1.80
C LYS A 56 5.89 6.91 -2.87
N SER A 57 6.90 6.85 -3.73
CA SER A 57 7.06 7.80 -4.83
C SER A 57 5.94 7.67 -5.86
N TYR A 58 5.55 6.45 -6.20
CA TYR A 58 4.42 6.16 -7.09
C TYR A 58 3.13 6.80 -6.58
N LEU A 59 2.76 6.58 -5.32
CA LEU A 59 1.53 7.13 -4.76
C LEU A 59 1.55 8.66 -4.72
N ARG A 60 2.64 9.28 -4.26
CA ARG A 60 2.75 10.75 -4.22
C ARG A 60 2.69 11.42 -5.60
N ASN A 61 3.13 10.72 -6.64
CA ASN A 61 3.14 11.26 -8.00
C ASN A 61 1.83 11.00 -8.76
N SER A 62 0.97 10.09 -8.27
CA SER A 62 -0.24 9.66 -8.99
C SER A 62 -1.55 9.94 -8.26
N GLN A 63 -1.50 10.35 -7.00
CA GLN A 63 -2.66 10.54 -6.14
C GLN A 63 -2.51 11.79 -5.26
N ASP A 64 -3.63 12.33 -4.80
CA ASP A 64 -3.67 13.41 -3.80
C ASP A 64 -3.44 12.86 -2.39
N VAL A 65 -2.17 12.62 -2.07
CA VAL A 65 -1.74 12.00 -0.82
C VAL A 65 -1.67 13.02 0.31
N VAL A 66 -2.56 12.89 1.29
CA VAL A 66 -2.52 13.67 2.55
C VAL A 66 -1.67 12.97 3.60
N SER A 67 -1.79 11.64 3.68
CA SER A 67 -1.04 10.83 4.65
C SER A 67 -0.59 9.52 4.02
N LEU A 68 0.63 9.08 4.37
CA LEU A 68 1.21 7.87 3.82
C LEU A 68 2.00 7.13 4.90
N THR A 69 1.54 5.93 5.23
CA THR A 69 2.13 5.07 6.25
C THR A 69 2.57 3.73 5.67
N VAL A 70 3.41 3.01 6.41
CA VAL A 70 3.86 1.67 6.06
C VAL A 70 3.53 0.74 7.22
N GLU A 71 2.83 -0.34 6.94
CA GLU A 71 2.53 -1.38 7.92
C GLU A 71 3.28 -2.65 7.55
N HIS A 72 4.02 -3.20 8.51
CA HIS A 72 4.73 -4.46 8.34
C HIS A 72 3.74 -5.61 8.56
N LEU A 73 3.50 -6.40 7.51
CA LEU A 73 2.71 -7.61 7.62
C LEU A 73 3.59 -8.73 8.15
N ASN A 74 3.32 -9.13 9.40
CA ASN A 74 3.91 -10.34 9.95
C ASN A 74 3.20 -11.58 9.39
N PRO A 75 3.94 -12.69 9.19
CA PRO A 75 3.36 -13.98 8.80
C PRO A 75 2.30 -14.48 9.79
#